data_AF-A0A919GEL7-F1
#
_entry.id   AF-A0A919GEL7-F1
#
_cell.length_a   1.000
_cell.length_b   1.000
_cell.length_c   1.000
_cell.angle_alpha   90.00
_cell.angle_beta   90.00
_cell.angle_gamma   90.00
#
_symmetry.space_group_name_H-M   'P 1'
#
loop_
_entity.id
_entity.type
_entity.pdbx_description
1 polymer ?
#
loop_
_entity_poly.entity_id
_entity_poly.type
_entity_poly.pdbx_seq_one_letter_code
_entity_poly.pdbx_strand_id
1 'polypeptide(L)'
;MPSHLLPVKPPHVPAQTDPRHEQDTDDTDTRLRFAGLTLVHAALRRDLRRLPDALRLLQPGDETQGQALQRHWDFLTAMLTCHHEQQDTRLWPLLRRFAPELRLLLNWLEDDHHNLDHSFTRVTTLVRIATRDAGSTWPVAYAIEDLAARLETHLRIEERQLLPRMAKVFAETSRVGTLPELLDLLRAANGPGTADAMTWLLDGVDEWTIQRLLADCDDTTARHWPHWRATYERCTNPLWGPSTD
;
A
#
# COMPACT_ATOMS: atom_id res chain seq x y z
N MET A 1 18.34 70.78 25.42
CA MET A 1 17.64 69.80 26.29
C MET A 1 17.25 68.61 25.42
N PRO A 2 17.62 67.38 25.80
CA PRO A 2 17.79 66.27 24.87
C PRO A 2 16.48 65.53 24.53
N SER A 3 16.47 65.00 23.32
CA SER A 3 15.47 64.12 22.73
C SER A 3 15.56 62.71 23.34
N HIS A 4 14.48 62.21 23.93
CA HIS A 4 14.32 60.78 24.22
C HIS A 4 12.92 60.32 23.80
N LEU A 5 12.78 59.99 22.51
CA LEU A 5 11.72 59.10 22.04
C LEU A 5 12.33 57.71 21.92
N LEU A 6 11.95 56.81 22.84
CA LEU A 6 12.28 55.39 22.76
C LEU A 6 11.49 54.75 21.60
N PRO A 7 12.10 53.94 20.73
CA PRO A 7 11.36 53.22 19.70
C PRO A 7 10.55 52.08 20.34
N VAL A 8 9.22 52.13 20.17
CA VAL A 8 8.31 51.03 20.51
C VAL A 8 8.54 49.90 19.51
N LYS A 9 8.89 48.72 20.02
CA LYS A 9 9.05 47.50 19.20
C LYS A 9 7.67 47.10 18.64
N PRO A 10 7.52 46.87 17.33
CA PRO A 10 6.24 46.45 16.78
C PRO A 10 5.85 45.06 17.36
N PRO A 11 4.55 44.80 17.56
CA PRO A 11 4.10 43.51 18.06
C PRO A 11 4.54 42.40 17.10
N HIS A 12 5.21 41.39 17.64
CA HIS A 12 5.56 40.18 16.93
C HIS A 12 4.26 39.37 16.74
N VAL A 13 3.71 39.38 15.53
CA VAL A 13 2.68 38.43 15.11
C VAL A 13 3.41 37.12 14.86
N PRO A 14 3.15 36.03 15.62
CA PRO A 14 3.69 34.73 15.29
C PRO A 14 3.25 34.37 13.87
N ALA A 15 4.16 33.84 13.05
CA ALA A 15 3.79 33.31 11.75
C ALA A 15 2.66 32.29 11.97
N GLN A 16 1.48 32.56 11.41
CA GLN A 16 0.42 31.57 11.32
C GLN A 16 0.92 30.50 10.36
N THR A 17 1.25 29.33 10.91
CA THR A 17 1.46 28.15 10.10
C THR A 17 0.14 27.83 9.39
N ASP A 18 0.21 27.61 8.07
CA ASP A 18 -0.98 27.25 7.30
C ASP A 18 -1.41 25.84 7.71
N PRO A 19 -2.61 25.65 8.31
CA PRO A 19 -3.04 24.34 8.79
C PRO A 19 -3.13 23.29 7.67
N ARG A 20 -3.25 23.72 6.40
CA ARG A 20 -3.18 22.80 5.25
C ARG A 20 -1.78 22.25 5.01
N HIS A 21 -0.74 23.06 5.23
CA HIS A 21 0.65 22.66 5.04
C HIS A 21 1.16 21.79 6.20
N GLU A 22 0.68 22.02 7.42
CA GLU A 22 0.96 21.15 8.58
C GLU A 22 0.29 19.77 8.44
N GLN A 23 -0.96 19.72 7.95
CA GLN A 23 -1.67 18.45 7.70
C GLN A 23 -1.01 17.62 6.60
N ASP A 24 -0.53 18.23 5.52
CA ASP A 24 0.11 17.53 4.41
C ASP A 24 1.49 16.94 4.82
N THR A 25 2.20 17.64 5.70
CA THR A 25 3.45 17.13 6.30
C THR A 25 3.22 16.00 7.31
N ASP A 26 2.18 16.09 8.13
CA ASP A 26 1.83 15.04 9.12
C ASP A 26 1.33 13.75 8.45
N ASP A 27 0.59 13.88 7.34
CA ASP A 27 0.16 12.75 6.52
C ASP A 27 1.36 12.10 5.79
N THR A 28 2.26 12.91 5.22
CA THR A 28 3.50 12.40 4.59
C THR A 28 4.40 11.67 5.59
N ASP A 29 4.59 12.23 6.78
CA ASP A 29 5.41 11.61 7.82
C ASP A 29 4.78 10.32 8.35
N THR A 30 3.45 10.31 8.56
CA THR A 30 2.70 9.10 8.94
C THR A 30 2.83 8.02 7.87
N ARG A 31 2.74 8.38 6.57
CA ARG A 31 2.88 7.43 5.47
C ARG A 31 4.27 6.83 5.39
N LEU A 32 5.32 7.62 5.55
CA LEU A 32 6.71 7.13 5.58
C LEU A 32 6.96 6.24 6.80
N ARG A 33 6.47 6.66 7.96
CA ARG A 33 6.59 5.92 9.22
C ARG A 33 5.93 4.53 9.16
N PHE A 34 4.79 4.42 8.49
CA PHE A 34 4.07 3.16 8.28
C PHE A 34 4.09 2.70 6.82
N ALA A 35 5.21 2.92 6.13
CA ALA A 35 5.35 2.65 4.69
C ALA A 35 5.04 1.21 4.29
N GLY A 36 5.33 0.22 5.15
CA GLY A 36 4.99 -1.17 4.89
C GLY A 36 3.49 -1.41 4.77
N LEU A 37 2.66 -0.63 5.47
CA LEU A 37 1.20 -0.71 5.34
C LEU A 37 0.73 0.13 4.15
N THR A 38 1.12 1.41 4.10
CA THR A 38 0.59 2.37 3.12
C THR A 38 1.01 2.04 1.68
N LEU A 39 2.20 1.47 1.46
CA LEU A 39 2.62 1.04 0.13
C LEU A 39 1.83 -0.18 -0.36
N VAL A 40 1.48 -1.13 0.51
CA VAL A 40 0.61 -2.26 0.15
C VAL A 40 -0.74 -1.72 -0.29
N HIS A 41 -1.31 -0.78 0.46
CA HIS A 41 -2.60 -0.17 0.14
C HIS A 41 -2.56 0.58 -1.20
N ALA A 42 -1.51 1.38 -1.42
CA ALA A 42 -1.34 2.13 -2.66
C ALA A 42 -1.21 1.20 -3.88
N ALA A 43 -0.42 0.13 -3.76
CA ALA A 43 -0.20 -0.83 -4.83
C ALA A 43 -1.46 -1.67 -5.14
N LEU A 44 -2.23 -2.06 -4.11
CA LEU A 44 -3.54 -2.71 -4.27
C LEU A 44 -4.52 -1.81 -5.05
N ARG A 45 -4.64 -0.54 -4.65
CA ARG A 45 -5.49 0.43 -5.37
C ARG A 45 -5.07 0.61 -6.82
N ARG A 46 -3.76 0.74 -7.05
CA ARG A 46 -3.19 0.95 -8.38
C ARG A 46 -3.58 -0.20 -9.31
N ASP A 47 -3.40 -1.44 -8.88
CA ASP A 47 -3.53 -2.59 -9.78
C ASP A 47 -4.98 -3.07 -9.89
N LEU A 48 -5.79 -2.96 -8.84
CA LEU A 48 -7.24 -3.21 -8.93
C LEU A 48 -7.96 -2.21 -9.85
N ARG A 49 -7.39 -1.02 -10.07
CA ARG A 49 -7.87 -0.07 -11.07
C ARG A 49 -7.46 -0.46 -12.51
N ARG A 50 -6.30 -1.08 -12.69
CA ARG A 50 -5.75 -1.44 -14.02
C ARG A 50 -6.28 -2.78 -14.54
N LEU A 51 -6.50 -3.74 -13.64
CA LEU A 51 -6.90 -5.12 -13.96
C LEU A 51 -8.22 -5.25 -14.75
N PRO A 52 -9.31 -4.52 -14.43
CA PRO A 52 -10.55 -4.57 -15.19
C PRO A 52 -10.34 -4.22 -16.67
N ASP A 53 -9.57 -3.17 -16.94
CA ASP A 53 -9.29 -2.72 -18.31
C ASP A 53 -8.40 -3.71 -19.05
N ALA A 54 -7.38 -4.27 -18.39
CA ALA A 54 -6.54 -5.29 -19.00
C ALA A 54 -7.32 -6.57 -19.35
N LEU A 55 -8.29 -6.98 -18.51
CA LEU A 55 -9.19 -8.09 -18.85
C LEU A 55 -10.08 -7.77 -20.05
N ARG A 56 -10.65 -6.56 -20.12
CA ARG A 56 -11.52 -6.13 -21.24
C ARG A 56 -10.78 -6.10 -22.58
N LEU A 57 -9.47 -5.87 -22.56
CA LEU A 57 -8.62 -5.83 -23.75
C LEU A 57 -8.18 -7.22 -24.23
N LEU A 58 -8.36 -8.26 -23.41
CA LEU A 58 -7.94 -9.63 -23.74
C LEU A 58 -8.69 -10.16 -24.98
N GLN A 59 -7.94 -10.59 -26.00
CA GLN A 59 -8.50 -11.13 -27.23
C GLN A 59 -8.69 -12.66 -27.14
N PRO A 60 -9.66 -13.24 -27.88
CA PRO A 60 -9.76 -14.69 -28.00
C PRO A 60 -8.44 -15.31 -28.49
N GLY A 61 -7.91 -16.29 -27.76
CA GLY A 61 -6.66 -16.97 -28.08
C GLY A 61 -5.38 -16.29 -27.57
N ASP A 62 -5.49 -15.18 -26.83
CA ASP A 62 -4.34 -14.51 -26.21
C ASP A 62 -3.89 -15.21 -24.92
N GLU A 63 -3.35 -16.42 -25.06
CA GLU A 63 -2.93 -17.24 -23.92
C GLU A 63 -1.78 -16.61 -23.12
N THR A 64 -0.88 -15.88 -23.79
CA THR A 64 0.28 -15.26 -23.12
C THR A 64 -0.18 -14.16 -22.17
N GLN A 65 -1.06 -13.26 -22.64
CA GLN A 65 -1.58 -12.18 -21.80
C GLN A 65 -2.51 -12.71 -20.71
N GLY A 66 -3.36 -13.69 -21.05
CA GLY A 66 -4.23 -14.35 -20.06
C GLY A 66 -3.44 -14.98 -18.91
N GLN A 67 -2.36 -15.71 -19.22
CA GLN A 67 -1.49 -16.28 -18.20
C GLN A 67 -0.73 -15.21 -17.39
N ALA A 68 -0.32 -14.11 -18.03
CA ALA A 68 0.35 -13.02 -17.33
C ALA A 68 -0.60 -12.31 -16.34
N LEU A 69 -1.86 -12.06 -16.73
CA LEU A 69 -2.89 -11.51 -15.86
C LEU A 69 -3.21 -12.45 -14.69
N GLN A 70 -3.31 -13.76 -14.95
CA GLN A 70 -3.52 -14.76 -13.91
C GLN A 70 -2.37 -14.73 -12.89
N ARG A 71 -1.11 -14.74 -13.34
CA ARG A 71 0.06 -14.69 -12.43
C ARG A 71 0.08 -13.42 -11.60
N HIS A 72 -0.23 -12.27 -12.20
CA HIS A 72 -0.28 -11.01 -11.47
C HIS A 72 -1.41 -11.00 -10.44
N TRP A 73 -2.59 -11.51 -10.79
CA TRP A 73 -3.69 -11.67 -9.84
C TRP A 73 -3.32 -12.60 -8.66
N ASP A 74 -2.70 -13.74 -8.95
CA ASP A 74 -2.26 -14.69 -7.92
C ASP A 74 -1.22 -14.05 -6.99
N PHE A 75 -0.30 -13.24 -7.52
CA PHE A 75 0.67 -12.48 -6.73
C PHE A 75 -0.01 -11.41 -5.85
N LEU A 76 -0.91 -10.61 -6.42
CA LEU A 76 -1.64 -9.55 -5.70
C LEU A 76 -2.46 -10.14 -4.55
N THR A 77 -3.16 -11.25 -4.80
CA THR A 77 -3.95 -11.92 -3.77
C THR A 77 -3.09 -12.56 -2.68
N ALA A 78 -1.94 -13.14 -3.04
CA ALA A 78 -0.98 -13.63 -2.05
C ALA A 78 -0.40 -12.50 -1.17
N MET A 79 -0.13 -11.32 -1.76
CA MET A 79 0.30 -10.13 -1.00
C MET A 79 -0.78 -9.67 -0.02
N LEU A 80 -2.04 -9.60 -0.47
CA LEU A 80 -3.16 -9.20 0.38
C LEU A 80 -3.36 -10.17 1.56
N THR A 81 -3.41 -11.48 1.30
CA THR A 81 -3.58 -12.49 2.35
C THR A 81 -2.45 -12.40 3.37
N CYS A 82 -1.19 -12.30 2.91
CA CYS A 82 -0.07 -12.15 3.83
C CYS A 82 -0.19 -10.85 4.66
N HIS A 83 -0.60 -9.74 4.04
CA HIS A 83 -0.80 -8.47 4.72
C HIS A 83 -1.86 -8.55 5.83
N HIS A 84 -3.07 -9.06 5.53
CA HIS A 84 -4.14 -9.26 6.52
C HIS A 84 -3.68 -10.19 7.64
N GLU A 85 -3.08 -11.34 7.30
CA GLU A 85 -2.58 -12.30 8.30
C GLU A 85 -1.55 -11.67 9.25
N GLN A 86 -0.63 -10.84 8.74
CA GLN A 86 0.34 -10.16 9.60
C GLN A 86 -0.32 -9.11 10.49
N GLN A 87 -1.31 -8.38 10.00
CA GLN A 87 -2.07 -7.45 10.81
C GLN A 87 -2.82 -8.18 11.94
N ASP A 88 -3.54 -9.25 11.63
CA ASP A 88 -4.38 -9.97 12.59
C ASP A 88 -3.55 -10.74 13.62
N THR A 89 -2.47 -11.39 13.20
CA THR A 89 -1.68 -12.26 14.08
C THR A 89 -0.58 -11.54 14.85
N ARG A 90 -0.11 -10.36 14.38
CA ARG A 90 0.89 -9.57 15.09
C ARG A 90 0.39 -8.20 15.53
N LEU A 91 -0.07 -7.38 14.59
CA LEU A 91 -0.29 -5.97 14.86
C LEU A 91 -1.50 -5.75 15.79
N TRP A 92 -2.62 -6.43 15.55
CA TRP A 92 -3.83 -6.28 16.37
C TRP A 92 -3.59 -6.72 17.82
N PRO A 93 -2.92 -7.85 18.11
CA PRO A 93 -2.53 -8.20 19.47
C PRO A 93 -1.73 -7.11 20.20
N LEU A 94 -0.76 -6.49 19.52
CA LEU A 94 0.02 -5.39 20.11
C LEU A 94 -0.88 -4.18 20.42
N LEU A 95 -1.72 -3.78 19.48
CA LEU A 95 -2.62 -2.63 19.66
C LEU A 95 -3.68 -2.90 20.73
N ARG A 96 -4.25 -4.11 20.80
CA ARG A 96 -5.18 -4.51 21.88
C ARG A 96 -4.53 -4.40 23.26
N ARG A 97 -3.22 -4.68 23.36
CA ARG A 97 -2.47 -4.58 24.61
C ARG A 97 -2.16 -3.14 25.01
N PHE A 98 -1.74 -2.30 24.06
CA PHE A 98 -1.21 -0.97 24.37
C PHE A 98 -2.20 0.19 24.13
N ALA A 99 -3.30 -0.07 23.42
CA ALA A 99 -4.39 0.87 23.14
C ALA A 99 -5.76 0.15 23.24
N PRO A 100 -6.18 -0.28 24.45
CA PRO A 100 -7.40 -1.07 24.64
C PRO A 100 -8.69 -0.38 24.14
N GLU A 101 -8.68 0.95 24.03
CA GLU A 101 -9.75 1.73 23.42
C GLU A 101 -9.99 1.42 21.94
N LEU A 102 -9.00 0.87 21.22
CA LEU A 102 -9.11 0.45 19.82
C LEU A 102 -9.84 -0.88 19.63
N ARG A 103 -10.14 -1.62 20.70
CA ARG A 103 -10.62 -3.01 20.62
C ARG A 103 -11.83 -3.20 19.70
N LEU A 104 -12.81 -2.28 19.74
CA LEU A 104 -13.99 -2.39 18.87
C LEU A 104 -13.66 -2.16 17.39
N LEU A 105 -12.76 -1.21 17.10
CA LEU A 105 -12.29 -0.96 15.74
C LEU A 105 -11.49 -2.16 15.21
N LEU A 106 -10.59 -2.72 16.01
CA LEU A 106 -9.77 -3.87 15.62
C LEU A 106 -10.59 -5.13 15.40
N ASN A 107 -11.62 -5.37 16.22
CA ASN A 107 -12.54 -6.48 15.98
C ASN A 107 -13.31 -6.31 14.67
N TRP A 108 -13.76 -5.09 14.38
CA TRP A 108 -14.42 -4.81 13.11
C TRP A 108 -13.49 -5.00 11.91
N LEU A 109 -12.23 -4.54 12.00
CA LEU A 109 -11.21 -4.70 10.94
C LEU A 109 -10.89 -6.18 10.68
N GLU A 110 -10.68 -6.98 11.74
CA GLU A 110 -10.43 -8.42 11.63
C GLU A 110 -11.63 -9.16 11.02
N ASP A 111 -12.86 -8.82 11.40
CA ASP A 111 -14.07 -9.36 10.75
C ASP A 111 -14.15 -8.95 9.27
N ASP A 112 -13.74 -7.72 8.94
CA ASP A 112 -13.75 -7.20 7.56
C ASP A 112 -12.67 -7.87 6.69
N HIS A 113 -11.47 -8.16 7.24
CA HIS A 113 -10.45 -8.99 6.57
C HIS A 113 -11.02 -10.32 6.11
N HIS A 114 -11.68 -11.06 7.02
CA HIS A 114 -12.28 -12.36 6.67
C HIS A 114 -13.32 -12.24 5.55
N ASN A 115 -14.13 -11.18 5.56
CA ASN A 115 -15.13 -10.93 4.51
C ASN A 115 -14.48 -10.58 3.15
N LEU A 116 -13.41 -9.77 3.18
CA LEU A 116 -12.63 -9.42 2.00
C LEU A 116 -11.91 -10.65 1.43
N ASP A 117 -11.24 -11.45 2.25
CA ASP A 117 -10.53 -12.65 1.83
C ASP A 117 -11.46 -13.67 1.16
N HIS A 118 -12.67 -13.84 1.70
CA HIS A 118 -13.70 -14.65 1.06
C HIS A 118 -14.13 -14.06 -0.30
N SER A 119 -14.27 -12.73 -0.39
CA SER A 119 -14.61 -12.05 -1.64
C SER A 119 -13.49 -12.20 -2.69
N PHE A 120 -12.24 -12.02 -2.29
CA PHE A 120 -11.06 -12.26 -3.13
C PHE A 120 -11.01 -13.71 -3.62
N THR A 121 -11.26 -14.70 -2.76
CA THR A 121 -11.30 -16.12 -3.15
C THR A 121 -12.33 -16.39 -4.26
N ARG A 122 -13.52 -15.77 -4.15
CA ARG A 122 -14.57 -15.89 -5.18
C ARG A 122 -14.13 -15.24 -6.49
N VAL A 123 -13.58 -14.02 -6.44
CA VAL A 123 -13.13 -13.31 -7.64
C VAL A 123 -11.92 -14.00 -8.28
N THR A 124 -11.02 -14.60 -7.51
CA THR A 124 -9.91 -15.43 -8.03
C THR A 124 -10.40 -16.57 -8.91
N THR A 125 -11.51 -17.20 -8.53
CA THR A 125 -12.13 -18.25 -9.37
C THR A 125 -12.63 -17.68 -10.69
N LEU A 126 -13.22 -16.48 -10.67
CA LEU A 126 -13.72 -15.80 -11.85
C LEU A 126 -12.59 -15.33 -12.77
N VAL A 127 -11.51 -14.78 -12.22
CA VAL A 127 -10.31 -14.35 -12.97
C VAL A 127 -9.68 -15.54 -13.69
N ARG A 128 -9.62 -16.72 -13.05
CA ARG A 128 -9.14 -17.95 -13.69
C ARG A 128 -9.95 -18.37 -14.91
N ILE A 129 -11.24 -18.07 -14.93
CA ILE A 129 -12.11 -18.33 -16.08
C ILE A 129 -11.86 -17.27 -17.15
N ALA A 130 -11.91 -15.98 -16.79
CA ALA A 130 -11.78 -14.87 -17.74
C ALA A 130 -10.41 -14.83 -18.44
N THR A 131 -9.35 -15.29 -17.78
CA THR A 131 -8.00 -15.37 -18.39
C THR A 131 -7.85 -16.50 -19.41
N ARG A 132 -8.82 -17.42 -19.50
CA ARG A 132 -8.86 -18.54 -20.46
C ARG A 132 -9.99 -18.42 -21.47
N ASP A 133 -11.03 -17.67 -21.12
CA ASP A 133 -12.20 -17.41 -21.96
C ASP A 133 -12.47 -15.90 -22.01
N ALA A 134 -12.10 -15.29 -23.15
CA ALA A 134 -12.30 -13.87 -23.40
C ALA A 134 -13.79 -13.46 -23.34
N GLY A 135 -14.73 -14.38 -23.58
CA GLY A 135 -16.17 -14.10 -23.49
C GLY A 135 -16.65 -13.78 -22.06
N SER A 136 -15.88 -14.17 -21.05
CA SER A 136 -16.19 -13.96 -19.63
C SER A 136 -15.59 -12.67 -19.05
N THR A 137 -14.77 -11.93 -19.81
CA THR A 137 -13.95 -10.82 -19.31
C THR A 137 -14.74 -9.66 -18.73
N TRP A 138 -15.83 -9.22 -19.38
CA TRP A 138 -16.62 -8.08 -18.93
C TRP A 138 -17.31 -8.29 -17.58
N PRO A 139 -18.08 -9.37 -17.35
CA PRO A 139 -18.63 -9.66 -16.03
C PRO A 139 -17.57 -9.76 -14.93
N VAL A 140 -16.40 -10.33 -15.24
CA VAL A 140 -15.31 -10.47 -14.26
C VAL A 140 -14.64 -9.14 -13.96
N ALA A 141 -14.46 -8.27 -14.96
CA ALA A 141 -13.99 -6.91 -14.76
C ALA A 141 -14.90 -6.13 -13.78
N TYR A 142 -16.23 -6.23 -13.93
CA TYR A 142 -17.16 -5.63 -12.96
C TYR A 142 -17.06 -6.22 -11.55
N ALA A 143 -16.80 -7.54 -11.44
CA ALA A 143 -16.60 -8.17 -10.14
C ALA A 143 -15.32 -7.67 -9.43
N ILE A 144 -14.25 -7.39 -10.19
CA ILE A 144 -13.04 -6.77 -9.65
C ILE A 144 -13.31 -5.33 -9.21
N GLU A 145 -14.09 -4.56 -9.96
CA GLU A 145 -14.46 -3.18 -9.60
C GLU A 145 -15.27 -3.12 -8.30
N ASP A 146 -16.25 -4.02 -8.12
CA ASP A 146 -17.00 -4.12 -6.85
C ASP A 146 -16.08 -4.50 -5.68
N LEU A 147 -15.16 -5.45 -5.91
CA LEU A 147 -14.16 -5.83 -4.92
C LEU A 147 -13.24 -4.66 -4.55
N ALA A 148 -12.80 -3.89 -5.53
CA ALA A 148 -11.95 -2.72 -5.34
C ALA A 148 -12.66 -1.65 -4.50
N ALA A 149 -13.96 -1.41 -4.73
CA ALA A 149 -14.74 -0.46 -3.94
C ALA A 149 -14.91 -0.89 -2.47
N ARG A 150 -15.06 -2.19 -2.22
CA ARG A 150 -15.10 -2.75 -0.86
C ARG A 150 -13.76 -2.60 -0.16
N LEU A 151 -12.67 -3.00 -0.83
CA LEU A 151 -11.32 -2.86 -0.30
C LEU A 151 -10.98 -1.39 -0.02
N GLU A 152 -11.35 -0.46 -0.91
CA GLU A 152 -11.14 0.97 -0.67
C GLU A 152 -11.79 1.46 0.63
N THR A 153 -12.98 0.97 0.95
CA THR A 153 -13.67 1.32 2.19
C THR A 153 -12.88 0.86 3.42
N HIS A 154 -12.34 -0.35 3.35
CA HIS A 154 -11.48 -0.94 4.38
C HIS A 154 -10.18 -0.14 4.56
N LEU A 155 -9.40 0.02 3.48
CA LEU A 155 -8.09 0.70 3.52
C LEU A 155 -8.22 2.13 4.03
N ARG A 156 -9.29 2.85 3.64
CA ARG A 156 -9.56 4.20 4.13
C ARG A 156 -9.81 4.24 5.64
N ILE A 157 -10.40 3.21 6.22
CA ILE A 157 -10.62 3.12 7.67
C ILE A 157 -9.29 2.91 8.37
N GLU A 158 -8.47 1.98 7.89
CA GLU A 158 -7.12 1.78 8.44
C GLU A 158 -6.30 3.08 8.38
N GLU A 159 -6.23 3.71 7.21
CA GLU A 159 -5.41 4.90 7.00
C GLU A 159 -5.88 6.10 7.82
N ARG A 160 -7.20 6.38 7.82
CA ARG A 160 -7.72 7.59 8.47
C ARG A 160 -8.00 7.42 9.95
N GLN A 161 -8.23 6.20 10.40
CA GLN A 161 -8.62 5.94 11.78
C GLN A 161 -7.55 5.19 12.56
N LEU A 162 -6.91 4.19 11.96
CA LEU A 162 -5.96 3.35 12.68
C LEU A 162 -4.57 3.98 12.73
N LEU A 163 -3.99 4.35 11.58
CA LEU A 163 -2.60 4.83 11.52
C LEU A 163 -2.31 6.03 12.45
N PRO A 164 -3.15 7.08 12.53
CA PRO A 164 -2.90 8.21 13.44
C PRO A 164 -2.95 7.80 14.92
N ARG A 165 -3.65 6.71 15.25
CA ARG A 165 -3.71 6.17 16.61
C ARG A 165 -2.52 5.25 16.87
N MET A 166 -2.09 4.47 15.88
CA MET A 166 -0.84 3.71 15.92
C MET A 166 0.38 4.62 16.17
N ALA A 167 0.40 5.81 15.55
CA ALA A 167 1.45 6.81 15.73
C ALA A 167 1.65 7.25 17.20
N LYS A 168 0.59 7.16 18.02
CA LYS A 168 0.59 7.47 19.46
C LYS A 168 1.02 6.29 20.33
N VAL A 169 0.94 5.07 19.81
CA VAL A 169 1.27 3.84 20.54
C VAL A 169 2.74 3.47 20.35
N PHE A 170 3.21 3.53 19.10
CA PHE A 170 4.59 3.22 18.77
C PHE A 170 5.44 4.48 18.86
N ALA A 171 6.74 4.33 19.10
CA ALA A 171 7.69 5.44 18.98
C ALA A 171 8.01 5.70 17.49
N GLU A 172 8.53 6.88 17.15
CA GLU A 172 8.99 7.19 15.77
C GLU A 172 10.11 6.25 15.31
N THR A 173 10.95 5.80 16.24
CA THR A 173 12.04 4.85 15.98
C THR A 173 11.57 3.39 15.92
N SER A 174 10.27 3.14 16.08
CA SER A 174 9.71 1.79 16.01
C SER A 174 9.80 1.24 14.59
N ARG A 175 10.16 -0.04 14.47
CA ARG A 175 10.14 -0.74 13.18
C ARG A 175 8.72 -1.15 12.75
N VAL A 176 7.74 -1.07 13.63
CA VAL A 176 6.37 -1.53 13.37
C VAL A 176 5.72 -0.76 12.22
N GLY A 177 5.26 -1.48 11.20
CA GLY A 177 4.60 -0.96 10.01
C GLY A 177 5.57 -0.38 8.96
N THR A 178 6.88 -0.48 9.17
CA THR A 178 7.88 0.03 8.20
C THR A 178 8.09 -0.92 7.03
N LEU A 179 8.61 -0.42 5.90
CA LEU A 179 8.97 -1.27 4.76
C LEU A 179 9.97 -2.38 5.12
N PRO A 180 11.06 -2.11 5.88
CA PRO A 180 11.98 -3.16 6.29
C PRO A 180 11.34 -4.23 7.18
N GLU A 181 10.35 -3.89 8.02
CA GLU A 181 9.60 -4.92 8.76
C GLU A 181 8.76 -5.78 7.81
N LEU A 182 8.01 -5.16 6.89
CA LEU A 182 7.22 -5.89 5.91
C LEU A 182 8.07 -6.92 5.15
N LEU A 183 9.24 -6.53 4.65
CA LEU A 183 10.13 -7.44 3.92
C LEU A 183 10.58 -8.64 4.77
N ASP A 184 10.84 -8.43 6.06
CA ASP A 184 11.18 -9.51 6.98
C ASP A 184 9.99 -10.43 7.26
N LEU A 185 8.78 -9.88 7.37
CA LEU A 185 7.56 -10.66 7.55
C LEU A 185 7.25 -11.52 6.32
N LEU A 186 7.40 -10.97 5.11
CA LEU A 186 7.24 -11.72 3.86
C LEU A 186 8.21 -12.91 3.79
N ARG A 187 9.48 -12.70 4.15
CA ARG A 187 10.48 -13.78 4.23
C ARG A 187 10.09 -14.84 5.25
N ALA A 188 9.68 -14.42 6.45
CA ALA A 188 9.33 -15.33 7.53
C ALA A 188 8.08 -16.17 7.23
N ALA A 189 7.12 -15.61 6.50
CA ALA A 189 5.89 -16.30 6.12
C ALA A 189 6.05 -17.24 4.92
N ASN A 190 7.24 -17.29 4.28
CA ASN A 190 7.39 -17.85 2.93
C ASN A 190 6.36 -17.24 1.95
N GLY A 191 6.06 -15.95 2.12
CA GLY A 191 5.12 -15.21 1.29
C GLY A 191 5.71 -14.85 -0.07
N PRO A 192 5.09 -13.90 -0.79
CA PRO A 192 5.61 -13.40 -2.05
C PRO A 192 7.08 -12.96 -1.94
N GLY A 193 7.87 -13.23 -2.99
CA GLY A 193 9.30 -12.93 -3.00
C GLY A 193 9.57 -11.45 -2.77
N THR A 194 10.52 -11.12 -1.88
CA THR A 194 10.76 -9.72 -1.48
C THR A 194 11.22 -8.81 -2.62
N ALA A 195 11.89 -9.35 -3.64
CA ALA A 195 12.26 -8.57 -4.82
C ALA A 195 11.03 -8.13 -5.63
N ASP A 196 10.10 -9.06 -5.86
CA ASP A 196 8.84 -8.80 -6.57
C ASP A 196 7.93 -7.89 -5.74
N ALA A 197 7.81 -8.16 -4.43
CA ALA A 197 7.05 -7.32 -3.50
C ALA A 197 7.58 -5.89 -3.49
N MET A 198 8.89 -5.70 -3.31
CA MET A 198 9.47 -4.36 -3.23
C MET A 198 9.29 -3.56 -4.52
N THR A 199 9.52 -4.17 -5.67
CA THR A 199 9.33 -3.50 -6.97
C THR A 199 7.86 -3.18 -7.26
N TRP A 200 6.96 -4.09 -6.87
CA TRP A 200 5.52 -3.85 -6.95
C TRP A 200 5.04 -2.72 -6.02
N LEU A 201 5.55 -2.67 -4.79
CA LEU A 201 5.21 -1.64 -3.79
C LEU A 201 5.66 -0.24 -4.23
N LEU A 202 6.83 -0.15 -4.87
CA LEU A 202 7.46 1.11 -5.24
C LEU A 202 7.12 1.57 -6.67
N ASP A 203 6.34 0.81 -7.44
CA ASP A 203 5.89 1.21 -8.79
C ASP A 203 4.97 2.45 -8.71
N GLY A 204 5.42 3.55 -9.33
CA GLY A 204 4.76 4.86 -9.32
C GLY A 204 5.10 5.74 -8.11
N VAL A 205 6.01 5.32 -7.24
CA VAL A 205 6.51 6.15 -6.13
C VAL A 205 7.63 7.07 -6.64
N ASP A 206 7.65 8.32 -6.16
CA ASP A 206 8.67 9.29 -6.57
C ASP A 206 10.08 8.90 -6.07
N GLU A 207 11.10 9.32 -6.82
CA GLU A 207 12.48 8.91 -6.54
C GLU A 207 12.99 9.38 -5.17
N TRP A 208 12.54 10.54 -4.69
CA TRP A 208 12.96 11.02 -3.36
C TRP A 208 12.43 10.11 -2.26
N THR A 209 11.15 9.74 -2.32
CA THR A 209 10.54 8.79 -1.40
C THR A 209 11.21 7.42 -1.48
N ILE A 210 11.49 6.92 -2.69
CA ILE A 210 12.23 5.66 -2.88
C ILE A 210 13.59 5.71 -2.19
N GLN A 211 14.39 6.76 -2.40
CA GLN A 211 15.71 6.88 -1.76
C GLN A 211 15.61 6.94 -0.23
N ARG A 212 14.58 7.61 0.30
CA ARG A 212 14.28 7.64 1.73
C ARG A 212 14.00 6.24 2.29
N LEU A 213 13.12 5.48 1.63
CA LEU A 213 12.74 4.13 2.05
C LEU A 213 13.88 3.11 1.90
N LEU A 214 14.72 3.27 0.88
CA LEU A 214 15.91 2.44 0.68
C LEU A 214 16.95 2.65 1.77
N ALA A 215 17.07 3.87 2.30
CA ALA A 215 18.03 4.18 3.36
C ALA A 215 17.70 3.44 4.68
N ASP A 216 16.45 3.03 4.87
CA ASP A 216 16.01 2.25 6.03
C ASP A 216 16.13 0.73 5.81
N CYS A 217 16.36 0.29 4.57
CA CYS A 217 16.56 -1.11 4.21
C CYS A 217 18.00 -1.58 4.49
N ASP A 218 18.21 -2.90 4.55
CA ASP A 218 19.55 -3.47 4.64
C ASP A 218 20.38 -3.20 3.36
N ASP A 219 21.70 -3.16 3.48
CA ASP A 219 22.60 -2.85 2.37
C ASP A 219 22.43 -3.79 1.16
N THR A 220 22.04 -5.04 1.39
CA THR A 220 21.86 -6.02 0.31
C THR A 220 20.64 -5.66 -0.52
N THR A 221 19.53 -5.33 0.15
CA THR A 221 18.32 -4.80 -0.47
C THR A 221 18.63 -3.53 -1.29
N ALA A 222 19.34 -2.56 -0.71
CA ALA A 222 19.70 -1.32 -1.39
C ALA A 222 20.59 -1.56 -2.63
N ARG A 223 21.57 -2.46 -2.56
CA ARG A 223 22.46 -2.80 -3.69
C ARG A 223 21.74 -3.48 -4.84
N HIS A 224 20.75 -4.33 -4.57
CA HIS A 224 20.05 -5.08 -5.61
C HIS A 224 18.88 -4.31 -6.23
N TRP A 225 18.39 -3.26 -5.58
CA TRP A 225 17.25 -2.45 -6.03
C TRP A 225 17.28 -2.07 -7.53
N PRO A 226 18.36 -1.50 -8.10
CA PRO A 226 18.36 -1.12 -9.52
C PRO A 226 18.13 -2.31 -10.47
N HIS A 227 18.66 -3.48 -10.11
CA HIS A 227 18.50 -4.70 -10.91
C HIS A 227 17.08 -5.26 -10.81
N TRP A 228 16.49 -5.26 -9.62
CA TRP A 228 15.11 -5.69 -9.41
C TRP A 228 14.14 -4.79 -10.16
N ARG A 229 14.27 -3.46 -10.02
CA ARG A 229 13.44 -2.47 -10.74
C ARG A 229 13.47 -2.68 -12.25
N ALA A 230 14.66 -2.79 -12.83
CA ALA A 230 14.80 -3.03 -14.27
C ALA A 230 14.18 -4.36 -14.71
N THR A 231 14.20 -5.38 -13.85
CA THR A 231 13.59 -6.68 -14.14
C THR A 231 12.08 -6.62 -14.08
N TYR A 232 11.52 -5.97 -13.05
CA TYR A 232 10.10 -5.73 -12.91
C TYR A 232 9.54 -4.99 -14.13
N GLU A 233 10.14 -3.86 -14.52
CA GLU A 233 9.73 -3.08 -15.69
C GLU A 233 9.67 -3.93 -16.98
N ARG A 234 10.67 -4.78 -17.23
CA ARG A 234 10.64 -5.69 -18.39
C ARG A 234 9.49 -6.70 -18.31
N CYS A 235 9.16 -7.19 -17.12
CA CYS A 235 8.13 -8.19 -16.91
C CYS A 235 6.71 -7.60 -16.92
N THR A 236 6.53 -6.33 -16.50
CA THR A 236 5.23 -5.69 -16.38
C THR A 236 4.86 -4.79 -17.55
N ASN A 237 5.83 -4.30 -18.34
CA ASN A 237 5.55 -3.52 -19.55
C ASN A 237 4.56 -4.21 -20.52
N PRO A 238 4.63 -5.54 -20.74
CA PRO A 238 3.62 -6.23 -21.56
C PRO A 238 2.20 -6.22 -20.97
N LEU A 239 2.07 -6.11 -19.65
CA LEU A 239 0.78 -6.07 -18.95
C LEU A 239 0.16 -4.67 -18.94
N TRP A 240 0.96 -3.65 -18.65
CA TRP A 240 0.46 -2.30 -18.36
C TRP A 240 0.78 -1.27 -19.45
N GLY A 241 1.60 -1.63 -20.44
CA GLY A 241 2.26 -0.66 -21.31
C GLY A 241 3.48 -0.02 -20.64
N PRO A 242 4.19 0.88 -21.34
CA PRO A 242 5.31 1.60 -20.75
C PRO A 242 4.85 2.48 -19.58
N SER A 243 5.67 2.58 -18.53
CA SER A 243 5.49 3.56 -17.47
C SER A 243 5.38 4.96 -18.10
N THR A 244 4.32 5.69 -17.78
CA THR A 244 4.21 7.10 -18.14
C THR A 244 5.13 7.89 -17.22
N ASP A 245 6.21 8.44 -17.77
CA ASP A 245 7.11 9.40 -17.11
C ASP A 245 6.38 10.68 -16.66
#